data_AF-X0XV04-F1
#
_entry.id   AF-X0XV04-F1
#
_cell.length_a   1.000
_cell.length_b   1.000
_cell.length_c   1.000
_cell.angle_alpha   90.00
_cell.angle_beta   90.00
_cell.angle_gamma   90.00
#
_symmetry.space_group_name_H-M   'P 1'
#
loop_
_entity.id
_entity.type
_entity.pdbx_description
1 polymer ?
#
loop_
_entity_poly.entity_id
_entity_poly.type
_entity_poly.pdbx_seq_one_letter_code
_entity_poly.pdbx_strand_id
1 'polypeptide(L)'
;SIPFYAIEPARAYEGLVGVYVQIISGKNRQTPSLTVKRPLPNAKPLFYAFSITDTGNENSSVVSLYEYRHADTEERLYSIKERLGKKGWIRTEKPLCRVWKAPANILLLDSKAKPAVGY
;
A
#
# COMPACT_ATOMS: atom_id res chain seq x y z
N SER A 1 -12.34 -0.09 2.14
CA SER A 1 -10.96 0.30 1.79
C SER A 1 -10.62 1.57 2.58
N ILE A 2 -9.36 1.78 2.93
CA ILE A 2 -8.90 3.02 3.60
C ILE A 2 -7.86 3.65 2.68
N PRO A 3 -7.91 4.98 2.45
CA PRO A 3 -6.88 5.65 1.67
C PRO A 3 -5.53 5.53 2.38
N PHE A 4 -4.50 5.25 1.59
CA PHE A 4 -3.10 5.30 2.01
C PHE A 4 -2.32 6.08 0.96
N TYR A 5 -1.15 6.60 1.33
CA TYR A 5 -0.24 7.20 0.38
C TYR A 5 0.83 6.20 -0.05
N ALA A 6 1.13 6.24 -1.34
CA ALA A 6 2.17 5.47 -1.97
C ALA A 6 3.05 6.38 -2.82
N ILE A 7 4.24 5.90 -3.16
CA ILE A 7 5.21 6.68 -3.91
C ILE A 7 4.94 6.48 -5.39
N GLU A 8 4.70 7.58 -6.10
CA GLU A 8 4.49 7.56 -7.54
C GLU A 8 5.76 7.04 -8.26
N PRO A 9 5.63 6.27 -9.36
CA PRO A 9 6.77 5.77 -10.11
C PRO A 9 7.82 6.82 -10.52
N ALA A 10 7.39 8.05 -10.83
CA ALA A 10 8.29 9.14 -11.18
C ALA A 10 9.13 9.67 -10.00
N ARG A 11 8.79 9.30 -8.77
CA ARG A 11 9.44 9.73 -7.51
C ARG A 11 10.11 8.58 -6.76
N ALA A 12 10.31 7.44 -7.42
CA ALA A 12 10.93 6.28 -6.83
C ALA A 12 12.40 6.54 -6.49
N TYR A 13 12.85 6.02 -5.36
CA TYR A 13 14.23 6.06 -4.89
C TYR A 13 14.64 4.68 -4.36
N GLU A 14 15.92 4.53 -4.02
CA GLU A 14 16.50 3.26 -3.56
C GLU A 14 15.81 2.75 -2.28
N GLY A 15 15.65 1.43 -2.16
CA GLY A 15 14.99 0.78 -1.00
C GLY A 15 13.48 0.57 -1.16
N LEU A 16 12.86 1.12 -2.20
CA LEU A 16 11.44 0.88 -2.50
C LEU A 16 11.21 -0.38 -3.33
N VAL A 17 10.07 -1.03 -3.09
CA VAL A 17 9.57 -2.15 -3.91
C VAL A 17 8.44 -1.67 -4.82
N GLY A 18 8.47 -2.10 -6.08
CA GLY A 18 7.37 -1.87 -7.01
C GLY A 18 6.18 -2.76 -6.66
N VAL A 19 4.98 -2.20 -6.64
CA VAL A 19 3.73 -2.94 -6.51
C VAL A 19 3.06 -3.01 -7.88
N TYR A 20 2.72 -4.23 -8.30
CA TYR A 20 2.20 -4.54 -9.62
C TYR A 20 0.82 -5.19 -9.51
N VAL A 21 0.06 -5.16 -10.60
CA VAL A 21 -1.10 -6.06 -10.78
C VAL A 21 -0.60 -7.39 -11.31
N GLN A 22 -1.09 -8.47 -10.73
CA GLN A 22 -1.06 -9.80 -11.30
C GLN A 22 -2.48 -10.35 -11.40
N ILE A 23 -2.75 -11.17 -12.41
CA ILE A 23 -4.01 -11.88 -12.54
C ILE A 23 -3.83 -13.27 -11.95
N ILE A 24 -4.63 -13.60 -10.94
CA ILE A 24 -4.65 -14.94 -10.35
C ILE A 24 -5.82 -15.70 -10.97
N SER A 25 -5.50 -16.81 -11.63
CA SER A 25 -6.50 -17.77 -12.14
C SER A 25 -6.98 -18.65 -11.00
N GLY A 26 -8.22 -18.43 -10.56
CA GLY A 26 -8.96 -19.36 -9.71
C GLY A 26 -9.70 -20.41 -10.53
N LYS A 27 -10.42 -21.32 -9.86
CA LYS A 27 -11.12 -22.44 -10.49
C LYS A 27 -12.03 -22.02 -11.66
N ASN A 28 -12.72 -20.88 -11.54
CA ASN A 28 -13.67 -20.39 -12.56
C ASN A 28 -13.57 -18.89 -12.89
N ARG A 29 -12.59 -18.16 -12.33
CA ARG A 29 -12.46 -16.70 -12.52
C ARG A 29 -11.02 -16.24 -12.49
N GLN A 30 -10.74 -15.22 -13.31
CA GLN A 30 -9.53 -14.41 -13.21
C GLN A 30 -9.80 -13.24 -12.29
N THR A 31 -8.95 -13.07 -11.29
CA THR A 31 -9.11 -12.00 -10.30
C THR A 31 -7.83 -11.18 -10.21
N PRO A 32 -7.90 -9.84 -10.29
CA PRO A 32 -6.74 -9.00 -10.13
C PRO A 32 -6.27 -9.04 -8.67
N SER A 33 -4.95 -9.10 -8.50
CA SER A 33 -4.26 -9.12 -7.21
C SER A 33 -3.06 -8.19 -7.26
N LEU A 34 -2.69 -7.61 -6.13
CA LEU A 34 -1.45 -6.86 -6.00
C LEU A 34 -0.31 -7.80 -5.65
N THR A 35 0.89 -7.51 -6.17
CA THR A 35 2.09 -8.28 -5.90
C THR A 35 3.32 -7.37 -5.87
N VAL A 36 4.29 -7.71 -5.03
CA VAL A 36 5.63 -7.08 -5.05
C VAL A 36 6.59 -7.80 -5.98
N LYS A 37 6.22 -8.99 -6.48
CA LYS A 37 7.00 -9.72 -7.48
C LYS A 37 6.70 -9.14 -8.85
N ARG A 38 7.73 -8.66 -9.54
CA ARG A 38 7.60 -8.16 -10.90
C ARG A 38 7.09 -9.29 -11.84
N PRO A 39 5.91 -9.14 -12.47
CA PRO A 39 5.33 -10.22 -13.27
C PRO A 39 6.01 -10.40 -14.64
N LEU A 40 6.46 -9.29 -15.26
CA LEU A 40 7.17 -9.28 -16.55
C LEU A 40 8.38 -8.34 -16.46
N PRO A 41 9.50 -8.57 -17.18
CA PRO A 41 10.70 -7.73 -17.10
C PRO A 41 10.44 -6.23 -17.28
N ASN A 42 9.52 -5.89 -18.20
CA ASN A 42 9.13 -4.53 -18.57
C ASN A 42 7.83 -4.05 -17.90
N ALA A 43 7.30 -4.81 -16.94
CA ALA A 43 6.10 -4.40 -16.22
C ALA A 43 6.39 -3.09 -15.47
N LYS A 44 5.50 -2.11 -15.67
CA LYS A 44 5.53 -0.86 -14.92
C LYS A 44 4.78 -1.06 -13.59
N PRO A 45 5.35 -0.65 -12.45
CA PRO A 45 4.63 -0.70 -11.19
C PRO A 45 3.46 0.28 -11.20
N LEU A 46 2.37 -0.07 -10.51
CA LEU A 46 1.28 0.85 -10.22
C LEU A 46 1.75 1.98 -9.31
N PHE A 47 2.53 1.62 -8.30
CA PHE A 47 3.15 2.51 -7.33
C PHE A 47 4.34 1.81 -6.68
N TYR A 48 5.14 2.57 -5.96
CA TYR A 48 6.21 2.07 -5.11
C TYR A 48 5.83 2.16 -3.63
N ALA A 49 6.30 1.19 -2.87
CA ALA A 49 6.04 1.04 -1.44
C ALA A 49 7.32 0.64 -0.71
N PHE A 50 7.30 0.67 0.62
CA PHE A 50 8.40 0.17 1.42
C PHE A 50 8.36 -1.36 1.46
N SER A 51 9.55 -1.98 1.47
CA SER A 51 9.65 -3.41 1.71
C SER A 51 9.15 -3.76 3.12
N ILE A 52 8.62 -4.97 3.28
CA ILE A 52 8.30 -5.52 4.60
C ILE A 52 9.57 -5.76 5.45
N THR A 53 10.73 -5.88 4.80
CA THR A 53 12.04 -6.10 5.44
C THR A 53 12.76 -4.80 5.76
N ASP A 54 12.30 -3.67 5.21
CA ASP A 54 12.93 -2.38 5.44
C ASP A 54 12.53 -1.88 6.83
N THR A 55 13.50 -1.94 7.75
CA THR A 55 13.41 -1.49 9.15
C THR A 55 14.04 -0.11 9.35
N GLY A 56 14.45 0.56 8.27
CA GLY A 56 15.05 1.88 8.29
C GLY A 56 14.08 2.92 8.85
N ASN A 57 14.20 3.18 10.16
CA ASN A 57 13.37 4.05 10.99
C ASN A 57 11.95 3.54 11.25
N GLU A 58 11.64 3.29 12.52
CA GLU A 58 10.29 3.09 13.04
C GLU A 58 9.44 4.37 12.93
N ASN A 59 9.21 4.84 11.71
CA ASN A 59 8.23 5.89 11.48
C ASN A 59 6.83 5.30 11.72
N SER A 60 6.18 5.72 12.79
CA SER A 60 4.82 5.29 13.17
C SER A 60 3.73 5.65 12.14
N SER A 61 4.08 6.40 11.11
CA SER A 61 3.22 6.70 9.96
C SER A 61 3.38 5.69 8.82
N VAL A 62 4.41 4.84 8.84
CA VAL A 62 4.62 3.77 7.85
C VAL A 62 4.08 2.45 8.40
N VAL A 63 2.96 2.01 7.85
CA VAL A 63 2.15 0.88 8.33
C VAL A 63 2.08 -0.24 7.29
N SER A 64 1.83 -1.46 7.76
CA SER A 64 1.70 -2.64 6.90
C SER A 64 0.38 -2.66 6.12
N LEU A 65 0.45 -2.87 4.81
CA LEU A 65 -0.71 -3.09 3.95
C LEU A 65 -0.98 -4.59 3.82
N TYR A 66 -2.17 -5.03 4.22
CA TYR A 66 -2.59 -6.43 4.15
C TYR A 66 -3.56 -6.68 3.01
N GLU A 67 -3.49 -7.88 2.43
CA GLU A 67 -4.53 -8.43 1.59
C GLU A 67 -5.59 -9.11 2.46
N TYR A 68 -6.84 -8.95 2.07
CA TYR A 68 -8.00 -9.66 2.60
C TYR A 68 -8.68 -10.39 1.45
N ARG A 69 -9.04 -11.65 1.67
CA ARG A 69 -9.79 -12.48 0.72
C ARG A 69 -11.18 -12.77 1.27
N HIS A 70 -12.20 -12.66 0.42
CA HIS A 70 -13.53 -13.11 0.80
C HIS A 70 -13.63 -14.62 0.67
N ALA A 71 -14.05 -15.31 1.74
CA ALA A 71 -14.06 -16.77 1.83
C ALA A 71 -14.90 -17.44 0.74
N ASP A 72 -16.02 -16.82 0.34
CA ASP A 72 -16.97 -17.44 -0.58
C ASP A 72 -16.80 -16.99 -2.05
N THR A 73 -16.28 -15.77 -2.26
CA THR A 73 -16.27 -15.13 -3.60
C THR A 73 -14.87 -14.97 -4.17
N GLU A 74 -13.83 -15.22 -3.37
CA GLU A 74 -12.42 -15.03 -3.75
C GLU A 74 -12.07 -13.59 -4.14
N GLU A 75 -12.94 -12.64 -3.80
CA GLU A 75 -12.68 -11.21 -3.97
C GLU A 75 -11.56 -10.74 -3.06
N ARG A 76 -10.83 -9.71 -3.51
CA ARG A 76 -9.69 -9.14 -2.79
C ARG A 76 -9.95 -7.71 -2.34
N LEU A 77 -9.44 -7.40 -1.16
CA LEU A 77 -9.46 -6.06 -0.58
C LEU A 77 -8.11 -5.81 0.09
N TYR A 78 -7.61 -4.57 0.01
CA TYR A 78 -6.36 -4.18 0.66
C TYR A 78 -6.64 -3.17 1.77
N SER A 79 -6.04 -3.37 2.94
CA SER A 79 -6.25 -2.48 4.08
C SER A 79 -5.08 -2.50 5.05
N ILE A 80 -4.87 -1.36 5.71
CA ILE A 80 -3.91 -1.18 6.81
C ILE A 80 -4.50 -1.53 8.18
N LYS A 81 -5.79 -1.86 8.26
CA LYS A 81 -6.43 -2.29 9.52
C LYS A 81 -5.98 -3.70 9.88
N GLU A 82 -5.73 -3.94 11.16
CA GLU A 82 -5.46 -5.30 11.67
C GLU A 82 -6.69 -6.21 11.61
N ARG A 83 -7.88 -5.65 11.85
CA ARG A 83 -9.16 -6.33 11.73
C ARG A 83 -10.12 -5.49 10.91
N LEU A 84 -10.60 -6.06 9.80
CA LEU A 84 -11.56 -5.36 8.93
C LEU A 84 -12.97 -5.30 9.55
N GLY A 85 -13.32 -6.25 10.42
CA GLY A 85 -14.64 -6.32 11.06
C GLY A 85 -15.79 -6.65 10.10
N LYS A 86 -15.46 -7.07 8.86
CA LYS A 86 -16.44 -7.41 7.82
C LYS A 86 -16.57 -8.93 7.72
N LYS A 87 -17.78 -9.45 7.93
CA LYS A 87 -18.08 -10.90 7.84
C LYS A 87 -17.62 -11.46 6.48
N GLY A 88 -17.03 -12.65 6.50
CA GLY A 88 -16.56 -13.35 5.30
C GLY A 88 -15.17 -12.91 4.79
N TRP A 89 -14.56 -11.85 5.35
CA TRP A 89 -13.23 -11.39 4.93
C TRP A 89 -12.14 -11.93 5.85
N ILE A 90 -11.17 -12.62 5.27
CA ILE A 90 -10.04 -13.23 5.97
C ILE A 90 -8.76 -12.50 5.56
N ARG A 91 -7.98 -12.02 6.54
CA ARG A 91 -6.69 -11.35 6.32
C ARG A 91 -5.62 -12.37 5.98
N THR A 92 -4.73 -12.06 5.04
CA THR A 92 -3.50 -12.84 4.85
C THR A 92 -2.57 -12.71 6.06
N GLU A 93 -1.79 -13.75 6.35
CA GLU A 93 -0.87 -13.75 7.48
C GLU A 93 0.24 -12.69 7.30
N LYS A 94 0.86 -12.68 6.12
CA LYS A 94 1.92 -11.74 5.78
C LYS A 94 1.35 -10.49 5.11
N PRO A 95 1.85 -9.29 5.45
CA PRO A 95 1.53 -8.08 4.69
C PRO A 95 2.17 -8.12 3.31
N LEU A 96 1.57 -7.39 2.37
CA LEU A 96 2.07 -7.26 1.01
C LEU A 96 3.31 -6.34 0.95
N CYS A 97 3.21 -5.18 1.60
CA CYS A 97 4.23 -4.15 1.64
C CYS A 97 3.92 -3.18 2.81
N ARG A 98 4.73 -2.14 2.96
CA ARG A 98 4.51 -1.05 3.91
C ARG A 98 4.23 0.25 3.16
N VAL A 99 3.27 1.04 3.65
CA VAL A 99 2.77 2.28 3.03
C VAL A 99 2.64 3.38 4.05
N TRP A 100 2.56 4.63 3.61
CA TRP A 100 2.24 5.74 4.50
C TRP A 100 0.74 5.72 4.80
N LYS A 101 0.36 5.72 6.08
CA LYS A 101 -1.02 5.97 6.47
C LYS A 101 -1.39 7.39 6.03
N ALA A 102 -2.56 7.56 5.40
CA ALA A 102 -3.07 8.90 5.16
C ALA A 102 -3.28 9.59 6.52
N PRO A 103 -2.79 10.82 6.73
CA PRO A 103 -3.04 11.58 7.94
C PRO A 103 -4.55 11.82 8.07
N ALA A 104 -5.03 11.88 9.31
CA ALA A 104 -6.44 12.15 9.58
C ALA A 104 -6.74 13.62 9.26
N ASN A 105 -7.15 13.90 8.01
CA ASN A 105 -7.88 15.06 7.47
C ASN A 105 -7.55 16.50 7.95
N ILE A 106 -6.53 16.73 8.77
CA ILE A 106 -6.17 18.04 9.29
C ILE A 106 -4.74 18.30 8.85
N LEU A 107 -4.59 18.69 7.59
CA LEU A 107 -3.46 19.52 7.20
C LEU A 107 -3.72 20.88 7.84
N LEU A 108 -3.13 21.11 9.01
CA LEU A 108 -3.03 22.44 9.61
C LEU A 108 -2.00 23.21 8.78
N LEU A 109 -2.40 23.61 7.57
CA LEU A 109 -1.69 24.62 6.79
C LEU A 109 -1.81 25.92 7.57
N ASP A 110 -0.71 26.38 8.15
CA ASP A 110 -0.65 27.71 8.72
C ASP A 110 -0.75 28.72 7.57
N SER A 111 -1.96 29.21 7.34
CA SER A 111 -2.26 30.24 6.34
C SER A 111 -1.55 31.56 6.63
N LYS A 112 -0.93 31.71 7.80
CA LYS A 112 -0.17 32.90 8.20
C LYS A 112 1.34 32.72 8.10
N ALA A 113 1.83 31.56 7.67
CA ALA A 113 3.25 31.36 7.44
C ALA A 113 3.77 32.36 6.40
N LYS A 114 4.81 33.12 6.76
CA LYS A 114 5.52 34.04 5.85
C LYS A 114 6.91 33.47 5.56
N PRO A 115 7.44 33.66 4.34
CA PRO A 115 8.80 33.24 4.04
C PRO A 115 9.80 33.92 4.98
N ALA A 116 10.74 33.15 5.51
CA ALA A 116 11.86 33.72 6.25
C ALA A 116 12.74 34.50 5.26
N VAL A 117 12.99 35.77 5.57
CA VAL A 117 13.98 36.56 4.84
C VAL A 117 15.34 35.97 5.20
N GLY A 118 15.96 35.28 4.24
CA GLY A 118 17.31 34.75 4.41
C GLY A 118 18.29 35.89 4.63
N TYR A 119 19.20 35.72 5.61
CA TYR A 119 20.36 36.58 5.80
C TYR A 119 21.52 36.12 4.92
#